data_AF-A0A8H7VA10-F1
#
_entry.id   AF-A0A8H7VA10-F1
#
_cell.length_a   1.000
_cell.length_b   1.000
_cell.length_c   1.000
_cell.angle_alpha   90.00
_cell.angle_beta   90.00
_cell.angle_gamma   90.00
#
_symmetry.space_group_name_H-M   'P 1'
#
loop_
_entity.id
_entity.type
_entity.pdbx_description
1 polymer ?
#
loop_
_entity_poly.entity_id
_entity_poly.type
_entity_poly.pdbx_seq_one_letter_code
_entity_poly.pdbx_strand_id
1 'polypeptide(L)'
;MPFSEEALPCPGWARSFSLINTGTINSHLDTQPLAPLVAIAHFFIEQKTSLISMTRRDDPTIQKLFFYDKEIFGNNIQKYKTFNQSCTQMKQQLSKAQRTSYFRAKSQSN
;
A
#
# COMPACT_ATOMS: atom_id res chain seq x y z
N MET A 1 -23.47 13.20 -11.28
CA MET A 1 -23.40 14.21 -10.21
C MET A 1 -22.14 15.02 -10.46
N PRO A 2 -22.21 16.29 -10.89
CA PRO A 2 -21.02 17.13 -10.89
C PRO A 2 -20.70 17.46 -9.43
N PHE A 3 -19.44 17.31 -9.03
CA PHE A 3 -19.00 17.68 -7.70
C PHE A 3 -19.24 19.17 -7.52
N SER A 4 -20.14 19.56 -6.61
CA SER A 4 -20.36 20.95 -6.25
C SER A 4 -19.03 21.51 -5.72
N GLU A 5 -18.57 22.55 -6.40
CA GLU A 5 -17.36 23.30 -6.12
C GLU A 5 -17.56 24.10 -4.81
N GLU A 6 -17.67 23.40 -3.69
CA GLU A 6 -17.49 24.04 -2.38
C GLU A 6 -16.05 24.53 -2.34
N ALA A 7 -15.89 25.85 -2.38
CA ALA A 7 -14.61 26.53 -2.35
C ALA A 7 -13.91 26.24 -1.02
N LEU A 8 -13.20 25.11 -0.98
CA LEU A 8 -12.25 24.81 0.08
C LEU A 8 -11.35 26.04 0.25
N PRO A 9 -11.06 26.48 1.48
CA PRO A 9 -10.17 27.61 1.73
C PRO A 9 -8.75 27.24 1.27
N CYS A 10 -8.51 27.41 -0.02
CA CYS A 10 -7.24 27.15 -0.65
C CYS A 10 -6.50 28.48 -0.84
N PRO A 11 -5.18 28.52 -0.63
CA PRO A 11 -4.36 29.66 -1.03
C PRO A 11 -4.62 30.01 -2.51
N GLY A 12 -4.48 31.29 -2.89
CA GLY A 12 -4.78 31.73 -4.26
C GLY A 12 -4.01 30.96 -5.35
N TRP A 13 -2.80 30.49 -5.05
CA TRP A 13 -2.01 29.64 -5.95
C TRP A 13 -2.58 28.24 -6.14
N ALA A 14 -3.41 27.76 -5.21
CA ALA A 14 -4.06 26.46 -5.25
C ALA A 14 -5.46 26.49 -5.89
N ARG A 15 -5.95 27.66 -6.29
CA ARG A 15 -7.28 27.81 -6.91
C ARG A 15 -7.31 27.31 -8.36
N SER A 16 -6.14 27.08 -8.96
CA SER A 16 -5.98 26.70 -10.37
C SER A 16 -5.50 25.26 -10.56
N PHE A 17 -5.71 24.36 -9.59
CA PHE A 17 -5.29 22.98 -9.75
C PHE A 17 -6.20 22.24 -10.74
N SER A 18 -5.58 21.69 -11.79
CA SER A 18 -6.23 20.70 -12.65
C SER A 18 -6.50 19.42 -11.84
N LEU A 19 -7.77 19.08 -11.66
CA LEU A 19 -8.16 17.86 -10.96
C LEU A 19 -7.71 16.65 -11.79
N ILE A 20 -6.85 15.81 -11.22
CA ILE A 20 -6.44 14.56 -11.86
C ILE A 20 -7.45 13.48 -11.53
N ASN A 21 -8.22 13.06 -12.53
CA ASN A 21 -9.19 11.98 -12.45
C ASN A 21 -9.11 11.07 -13.69
N THR A 22 -9.91 9.99 -13.72
CA THR A 22 -9.94 9.04 -14.83
C THR A 22 -10.18 9.72 -16.19
N GLY A 23 -11.13 10.64 -16.27
CA GLY A 23 -11.45 11.36 -17.51
C GLY A 23 -10.29 12.21 -18.01
N THR A 24 -9.57 12.88 -17.11
CA THR A 24 -8.44 13.75 -17.49
C THR A 24 -7.18 12.99 -17.87
N ILE A 25 -6.99 11.76 -17.37
CA ILE A 25 -5.79 10.97 -17.67
C ILE A 25 -5.96 9.98 -18.82
N ASN A 26 -7.20 9.65 -19.20
CA ASN A 26 -7.47 8.63 -20.22
C ASN A 26 -6.70 8.86 -21.53
N SER A 27 -6.65 10.11 -22.01
CA SER A 27 -5.90 10.46 -23.23
C SER A 27 -4.39 10.26 -23.12
N HIS A 28 -3.87 10.16 -21.91
CA HIS A 28 -2.45 9.97 -21.63
C HIS A 28 -2.10 8.51 -21.32
N LEU A 29 -3.11 7.63 -21.19
CA LEU A 29 -2.86 6.21 -20.91
C LEU A 29 -2.28 5.50 -22.13
N ASP A 30 -2.62 5.88 -23.36
CA ASP A 30 -2.08 5.19 -24.53
C ASP A 30 -0.63 5.61 -24.87
N THR A 31 -0.06 6.55 -24.14
CA THR A 31 1.34 6.97 -24.34
C THR A 31 2.30 5.93 -23.74
N GLN A 32 3.38 5.64 -24.46
CA GLN A 32 4.45 4.76 -23.97
C GLN A 32 5.83 5.42 -24.14
N PRO A 33 6.64 5.53 -23.07
CA PRO A 33 6.30 5.15 -21.69
C PRO A 33 5.32 6.14 -21.04
N LEU A 34 4.59 5.71 -20.01
CA LEU A 34 3.71 6.62 -19.25
C LEU A 34 4.49 7.78 -18.64
N ALA A 35 3.86 8.95 -18.57
CA ALA A 35 4.35 10.03 -17.73
C ALA A 35 4.28 9.61 -16.24
N PRO A 36 5.30 9.87 -15.41
CA PRO A 36 5.32 9.41 -14.01
C PRO A 36 4.10 9.83 -13.18
N LEU A 37 3.63 11.07 -13.34
CA LEU A 37 2.44 11.55 -12.63
C LEU A 37 1.17 10.85 -13.09
N VAL A 38 1.06 10.53 -14.39
CA VAL A 38 -0.07 9.77 -14.96
C VAL A 38 -0.04 8.33 -14.44
N ALA A 39 1.13 7.70 -14.40
CA ALA A 39 1.31 6.37 -13.82
C ALA A 39 0.88 6.30 -12.35
N ILE A 40 1.29 7.27 -11.53
CA ILE A 40 0.93 7.36 -10.12
C ILE A 40 -0.58 7.63 -9.96
N ALA A 41 -1.13 8.57 -10.73
CA ALA A 41 -2.55 8.88 -10.70
C ALA A 41 -3.40 7.66 -11.09
N HIS A 42 -3.00 6.97 -12.17
CA HIS A 42 -3.66 5.76 -12.63
C HIS A 42 -3.65 4.68 -11.54
N PHE A 43 -2.51 4.48 -10.86
CA PHE A 43 -2.42 3.56 -9.73
C PHE A 43 -3.42 3.89 -8.61
N PHE A 44 -3.50 5.15 -8.19
CA PHE A 44 -4.43 5.57 -7.13
C PHE A 44 -5.89 5.46 -7.56
N ILE A 45 -6.20 5.80 -8.81
CA ILE A 45 -7.55 5.69 -9.37
C ILE A 45 -8.01 4.22 -9.43
N GLU A 46 -7.13 3.29 -9.84
CA GLU A 46 -7.44 1.86 -9.87
C GLU A 46 -7.53 1.21 -8.48
N GLN A 47 -7.19 1.93 -7.40
CA GLN A 47 -7.22 1.45 -6.00
C GLN A 47 -6.50 0.11 -5.81
N LYS A 48 -5.37 -0.06 -6.51
CA LYS A 48 -4.58 -1.28 -6.46
C LYS A 48 -3.78 -1.36 -5.17
N THR A 49 -3.53 -2.58 -4.71
CA THR A 49 -2.77 -2.82 -3.47
C THR A 49 -1.27 -2.58 -3.63
N SER A 50 -0.76 -2.58 -4.87
CA SER A 50 0.65 -2.35 -5.18
C SER A 50 0.87 -1.98 -6.65
N LEU A 51 1.95 -1.26 -6.96
CA LEU A 51 2.31 -0.91 -8.35
C LEU A 51 2.44 -2.14 -9.26
N ILE A 52 2.94 -3.26 -8.74
CA ILE A 52 3.04 -4.51 -9.52
C ILE A 52 1.67 -5.12 -9.86
N SER A 53 0.60 -4.76 -9.15
CA SER A 53 -0.75 -5.26 -9.44
C SER A 53 -1.49 -4.46 -10.51
N MET A 54 -0.87 -3.41 -11.06
CA MET A 54 -1.39 -2.68 -12.22
C MET A 54 -1.45 -3.58 -13.46
N THR A 55 -2.40 -3.30 -14.35
CA THR A 55 -2.59 -4.05 -15.60
C THR A 55 -1.40 -3.90 -16.55
N ARG A 56 -0.74 -2.72 -16.55
CA ARG A 56 0.36 -2.36 -17.46
C ARG A 56 1.74 -2.64 -16.86
N ARG A 57 2.01 -3.90 -16.49
CA ARG A 57 3.29 -4.30 -15.87
C ARG A 57 4.49 -4.22 -16.80
N ASP A 58 4.22 -4.21 -18.09
CA ASP A 58 5.18 -4.07 -19.19
C ASP A 58 5.60 -2.62 -19.43
N ASP A 59 4.89 -1.63 -18.87
CA ASP A 59 5.26 -0.23 -19.01
C ASP A 59 6.58 0.08 -18.26
N PRO A 60 7.59 0.66 -18.94
CA PRO A 60 8.89 0.95 -18.34
C PRO A 60 8.84 1.96 -17.18
N THR A 61 7.87 2.88 -17.18
CA THR A 61 7.70 3.85 -16.09
C THR A 61 7.13 3.15 -14.84
N ILE A 62 6.15 2.26 -15.01
CA ILE A 62 5.63 1.46 -13.88
C ILE A 62 6.73 0.59 -13.27
N GLN A 63 7.58 -0.03 -14.09
CA GLN A 63 8.71 -0.81 -13.61
C GLN A 63 9.72 0.03 -12.84
N LYS A 64 10.09 1.22 -13.34
CA LYS A 64 10.98 2.14 -12.63
C LYS A 64 10.40 2.62 -11.32
N LEU A 65 9.11 2.99 -11.29
CA LEU A 65 8.44 3.41 -10.07
C LEU A 65 8.43 2.30 -9.02
N PHE A 66 8.16 1.06 -9.42
CA PHE A 66 8.25 -0.09 -8.53
C PHE A 66 9.67 -0.32 -8.00
N PHE A 67 10.68 -0.15 -8.85
CA PHE A 67 12.08 -0.27 -8.42
C PHE A 67 12.44 0.79 -7.37
N TYR A 68 12.07 2.05 -7.60
CA TYR A 68 12.28 3.11 -6.61
C TYR A 68 11.53 2.87 -5.30
N ASP A 69 10.27 2.42 -5.37
CA ASP A 69 9.51 2.03 -4.18
C ASP A 69 10.24 0.93 -3.38
N LYS A 70 10.75 -0.09 -4.07
CA LYS A 70 11.55 -1.16 -3.47
C LYS A 70 12.86 -0.66 -2.86
N GLU A 71 13.56 0.25 -3.53
CA GLU A 71 14.83 0.78 -3.05
C GLU A 71 14.63 1.65 -1.79
N ILE A 72 13.63 2.52 -1.82
CA ILE A 72 13.33 3.48 -0.74
C ILE A 72 12.67 2.79 0.46
N PHE A 73 11.70 1.90 0.21
CA PHE A 73 10.86 1.31 1.26
C PHE A 73 11.07 -0.18 1.49
N GLY A 74 11.77 -0.90 0.59
CA GLY A 74 11.90 -2.36 0.66
C GLY A 74 12.56 -2.87 1.94
N ASN A 75 13.53 -2.13 2.48
CA ASN A 75 14.15 -2.46 3.77
C ASN A 75 13.18 -2.31 4.95
N ASN A 76 12.22 -1.40 4.88
CA ASN A 76 11.22 -1.21 5.93
C ASN A 76 10.18 -2.31 5.90
N ILE A 77 9.75 -2.77 4.72
CA ILE A 77 8.80 -3.89 4.56
C ILE A 77 9.36 -5.18 5.20
N GLN A 78 10.66 -5.44 5.05
CA GLN A 78 11.31 -6.60 5.68
C GLN A 78 11.26 -6.51 7.21
N LYS A 79 11.56 -5.33 7.79
CA LYS A 79 11.48 -5.11 9.24
C LYS A 79 10.07 -5.34 9.80
N TYR A 80 9.03 -4.87 9.12
CA TYR A 80 7.64 -5.09 9.54
C TYR A 80 7.22 -6.57 9.46
N LYS A 81 7.67 -7.30 8.43
CA LYS A 81 7.41 -8.75 8.33
C LYS A 81 8.09 -9.52 9.47
N THR A 82 9.35 -9.22 9.76
CA THR A 82 10.09 -9.87 10.86
C THR A 82 9.48 -9.54 12.21
N PHE A 83 9.04 -8.30 12.44
CA PHE A 83 8.35 -7.90 13.67
C PHE A 83 7.00 -8.62 13.85
N ASN A 84 6.18 -8.70 12.79
CA ASN A 84 4.91 -9.42 12.86
C ASN A 84 5.12 -10.92 13.12
N GLN A 85 6.13 -11.53 12.50
CA GLN A 85 6.48 -12.93 12.74
C GLN A 85 6.92 -13.16 14.19
N SER A 86 7.73 -12.27 14.77
CA SER A 86 8.17 -12.39 16.16
C SER A 86 7.01 -12.23 17.15
N CYS A 87 6.09 -11.29 16.92
CA CYS A 87 4.86 -11.16 17.70
C CYS A 87 3.97 -12.40 17.61
N THR A 88 3.87 -13.03 16.43
CA THR A 88 3.05 -14.23 16.23
C THR A 88 3.69 -15.44 16.93
N GLN A 89 5.01 -15.58 16.85
CA GLN A 89 5.76 -16.61 17.56
C GLN A 89 5.64 -16.44 19.08
N MET A 90 5.75 -15.21 19.59
CA MET A 90 5.61 -14.92 21.01
C MET A 90 4.22 -15.30 21.53
N LYS A 91 3.16 -14.97 20.79
CA LYS A 91 1.78 -15.39 21.11
C LYS A 91 1.63 -16.91 21.14
N GLN A 92 2.24 -17.61 20.18
CA GLN A 92 2.22 -19.08 20.16
C GLN A 92 2.95 -19.68 21.36
N GLN A 93 4.12 -19.15 21.74
CA GLN A 93 4.88 -19.65 22.90
C GLN A 93 4.12 -19.42 24.22
N LEU A 94 3.49 -18.27 24.39
CA LEU A 94 2.64 -17.99 25.55
C LEU A 94 1.45 -18.96 25.63
N SER A 95 0.78 -19.21 24.50
CA SER A 95 -0.34 -20.17 24.46
C SER A 95 0.08 -21.61 24.80
N LYS A 96 1.29 -22.01 24.40
CA LYS A 96 1.87 -23.32 24.75
C LYS A 96 2.20 -23.40 26.23
N ALA A 97 2.85 -22.36 26.78
CA ALA A 97 3.21 -22.30 28.20
C ALA A 97 1.97 -22.37 29.11
N GLN A 98 0.87 -21.72 28.73
CA GLN A 98 -0.42 -21.77 29.44
C GLN A 98 -1.06 -23.17 29.40
N ARG A 99 -0.95 -23.89 28.28
CA ARG A 99 -1.44 -25.28 28.20
C ARG A 99 -0.59 -26.20 29.07
N THR A 100 0.73 -26.08 29.03
CA THR A 100 1.64 -26.92 29.81
C THR A 100 1.47 -26.71 31.32
N SER A 101 1.23 -25.47 31.78
CA SER A 101 0.95 -25.19 33.19
C SER A 101 -0.40 -25.75 33.65
N TYR A 102 -1.44 -25.67 32.81
CA TYR A 102 -2.76 -26.25 33.09
C TYR A 102 -2.72 -27.78 33.21
N PHE A 103 -1.99 -28.48 32.33
CA PHE A 103 -1.81 -29.94 32.42
C PHE A 103 -0.99 -30.35 33.65
N ARG A 104 0.04 -29.58 34.01
CA ARG A 104 0.88 -29.84 35.20
C ARG A 104 0.13 -29.64 36.52
N ALA A 105 -0.76 -28.65 36.59
CA ALA A 105 -1.61 -28.42 37.76
C ALA A 105 -2.65 -29.54 37.96
N LYS A 106 -3.14 -30.14 36.86
CA LYS A 106 -4.12 -31.23 36.92
C LYS A 106 -3.52 -32.59 37.30
N SER A 107 -2.23 -32.82 37.02
CA SER A 107 -1.51 -34.04 37.40
C SER A 107 -1.10 -34.11 38.88
N GLN A 108 -1.19 -33.00 39.62
CA GLN A 108 -0.85 -32.94 41.07
C GLN A 108 -2.07 -33.08 42.00
N SER A 109 -3.27 -33.27 41.42
CA SER A 109 -4.54 -33.36 42.18
C SER A 109 -5.13 -34.79 42.19
N ASN A 110 -4.34 -35.80 41.81
CA ASN A 110 -4.67 -37.22 41.93
C ASN A 110 -3.75 -37.90 42.96
#